data_AF-A0A0H2S171-F1
#
_entry.id   AF-A0A0H2S171-F1
#
_cell.length_a   1.000
_cell.length_b   1.000
_cell.length_c   1.000
_cell.angle_alpha   90.00
_cell.angle_beta   90.00
_cell.angle_gamma   90.00
#
_symmetry.space_group_name_H-M   'P 1'
#
loop_
_entity.id
_entity.type
_entity.pdbx_description
1 polymer ?
#
loop_
_entity_poly.entity_id
_entity_poly.type
_entity_poly.pdbx_seq_one_letter_code
_entity_poly.pdbx_strand_id
1 'polypeptide(L)'
;MPADDRSNAYDESPLEWLSFKISLPKYRFIGHDTPVEYALGLVKTWYPVTFRNVKETYLDENQDDNEETEPSPKPVEAKVYDILVYRYRNGCCRINIKLFPPATTETVSQLEASQADETTQADEASLADESNINDSKTGPSAQVVCKYIVSVRNDLLESLEHESKFYEGQLKALQGTVVPNFHGRYILEGTWKDNRDIKFVCILLEDCGEGIADEGFFNLNIEDRITIFKKLVEIHAAGIRQARFEESNVVVKDGDYRIVEFDHASRHNCKWKDTMEQHLGESLKDIGEAFGCQELALCGHELGLWNVTGHNLDRRWPTSKLPARRAHASD
;
A
#
# COMPACT_ATOMS: atom_id res chain seq x y z
N MET A 1 -20.23 31.48 -14.34
CA MET A 1 -19.48 30.34 -13.81
C MET A 1 -19.85 29.15 -14.66
N PRO A 2 -18.93 28.55 -15.43
CA PRO A 2 -19.26 27.34 -16.16
C PRO A 2 -19.32 26.17 -15.18
N ALA A 3 -20.37 25.37 -15.30
CA ALA A 3 -20.53 24.12 -14.58
C ALA A 3 -19.44 23.15 -15.04
N ASP A 4 -18.63 22.69 -14.08
CA ASP A 4 -17.55 21.74 -14.30
C ASP A 4 -18.18 20.37 -14.55
N ASP A 5 -18.10 19.92 -15.80
CA ASP A 5 -18.56 18.62 -16.29
C ASP A 5 -17.58 17.53 -15.83
N ARG A 6 -17.69 17.13 -14.56
CA ARG A 6 -17.01 15.94 -14.02
C ARG A 6 -17.94 14.73 -14.07
N SER A 7 -18.53 14.47 -15.24
CA SER A 7 -19.34 13.28 -15.45
C SER A 7 -18.47 12.07 -15.81
N ASN A 8 -18.70 10.96 -15.08
CA ASN A 8 -18.13 9.61 -15.24
C ASN A 8 -16.67 9.38 -14.83
N ALA A 9 -16.34 9.61 -13.56
CA ALA A 9 -15.45 8.66 -12.89
C ALA A 9 -16.26 7.38 -12.67
N TYR A 10 -15.90 6.30 -13.37
CA TYR A 10 -16.42 4.98 -13.05
C TYR A 10 -16.27 4.77 -11.54
N ASP A 11 -17.36 4.38 -10.88
CA ASP A 11 -17.33 3.82 -9.53
C ASP A 11 -16.64 2.45 -9.64
N GLU A 12 -15.35 2.47 -9.95
CA GLU A 12 -14.49 1.30 -9.89
C GLU A 12 -14.37 0.98 -8.42
N SER A 13 -15.34 0.19 -7.94
CA SER A 13 -15.19 -0.55 -6.70
C SER A 13 -13.77 -1.10 -6.68
N PRO A 14 -13.00 -0.86 -5.60
CA PRO A 14 -11.61 -1.25 -5.54
C PRO A 14 -11.50 -2.71 -5.98
N LEU A 15 -10.56 -2.98 -6.87
CA LEU A 15 -10.30 -4.33 -7.36
C LEU A 15 -10.04 -5.24 -6.15
N GLU A 16 -11.02 -6.08 -5.81
CA GLU A 16 -10.89 -7.09 -4.77
C GLU A 16 -10.80 -8.46 -5.45
N TRP A 17 -9.66 -9.12 -5.29
CA TRP A 17 -9.49 -10.50 -5.74
C TRP A 17 -10.04 -11.47 -4.69
N LEU A 18 -10.74 -12.52 -5.11
CA LEU A 18 -11.21 -13.59 -4.22
C LEU A 18 -10.05 -14.42 -3.66
N SER A 19 -9.12 -14.77 -4.55
CA SER A 19 -7.89 -15.46 -4.21
C SER A 19 -6.81 -15.19 -5.24
N PHE A 20 -5.56 -15.27 -4.81
CA PHE A 20 -4.41 -15.16 -5.70
C PHE A 20 -3.27 -16.06 -5.25
N LYS A 21 -2.49 -16.52 -6.21
CA LYS A 21 -1.33 -17.36 -6.03
C LYS A 21 -0.08 -16.56 -6.33
N ILE A 22 0.90 -16.64 -5.44
CA ILE A 22 2.16 -15.92 -5.54
C ILE A 22 3.31 -16.79 -5.06
N SER A 23 4.49 -16.59 -5.63
CA SER A 23 5.72 -17.15 -5.10
C SER A 23 6.41 -16.11 -4.21
N LEU A 24 6.56 -16.39 -2.92
CA LEU A 24 7.27 -15.52 -1.97
C LEU A 24 8.70 -16.00 -1.70
N PRO A 25 9.65 -15.10 -1.42
CA PRO A 25 11.03 -15.47 -1.15
C PRO A 25 11.16 -16.25 0.18
N LYS A 26 11.89 -17.37 0.16
CA LYS A 26 12.18 -18.17 1.37
C LYS A 26 13.09 -17.41 2.32
N TYR A 27 12.72 -17.44 3.59
CA TYR A 27 13.47 -16.91 4.73
C TYR A 27 14.93 -17.33 4.75
N ARG A 28 15.81 -16.45 4.28
CA ARG A 28 17.16 -16.30 4.82
C ARG A 28 17.36 -14.82 5.07
N PHE A 29 17.91 -14.50 6.22
CA PHE A 29 18.16 -13.14 6.69
C PHE A 29 18.91 -12.37 5.60
N ILE A 30 18.21 -11.46 4.91
CA ILE A 30 18.83 -10.43 4.09
C ILE A 30 19.01 -9.26 5.06
N GLY A 31 20.26 -8.86 5.33
CA GLY A 31 20.53 -7.75 6.25
C GLY A 31 19.87 -6.47 5.74
N HIS A 32 19.50 -5.57 6.66
CA HIS A 32 18.78 -4.32 6.38
C HIS A 32 19.44 -3.44 5.30
N ASP A 33 20.75 -3.57 5.08
CA ASP A 33 21.52 -2.74 4.15
C ASP A 33 21.79 -3.41 2.79
N THR A 34 21.12 -4.51 2.47
CA THR A 34 21.34 -5.19 1.19
C THR A 34 20.54 -4.48 0.09
N PRO A 35 21.17 -3.92 -0.97
CA PRO A 35 20.42 -3.22 -2.00
C PRO A 35 19.44 -4.17 -2.70
N VAL A 36 18.28 -3.65 -3.07
CA VAL A 36 17.13 -4.41 -3.59
C VAL A 36 17.47 -5.27 -4.81
N GLU A 37 18.29 -4.75 -5.72
CA GLU A 37 18.78 -5.47 -6.91
C GLU A 37 19.57 -6.75 -6.55
N TYR A 38 20.27 -6.71 -5.41
CA TYR A 38 20.94 -7.90 -4.88
C TYR A 38 19.96 -8.81 -4.14
N ALA A 39 18.93 -8.28 -3.50
CA ALA A 39 17.98 -9.05 -2.72
C ALA A 39 17.32 -10.15 -3.56
N LEU A 40 16.77 -9.84 -4.75
CA LEU A 40 16.16 -10.84 -5.64
C LEU A 40 17.15 -11.91 -6.10
N GLY A 41 18.38 -11.52 -6.46
CA GLY A 41 19.45 -12.46 -6.84
C GLY A 41 19.92 -13.35 -5.70
N LEU A 42 19.73 -12.93 -4.45
CA LEU A 42 20.07 -13.70 -3.25
C LEU A 42 18.94 -14.67 -2.82
N VAL A 43 17.73 -14.52 -3.35
CA VAL A 43 16.63 -15.46 -3.09
C VAL A 43 16.90 -16.78 -3.81
N LYS A 44 17.47 -17.74 -3.08
CA LYS A 44 17.79 -19.08 -3.63
C LYS A 44 16.57 -19.99 -3.78
N THR A 45 15.45 -19.62 -3.18
CA THR A 45 14.30 -20.50 -2.99
C THR A 45 13.05 -19.67 -2.85
N TRP A 46 12.02 -20.05 -3.60
CA TRP A 46 10.72 -19.39 -3.63
C TRP A 46 9.65 -20.38 -3.21
N TYR A 47 8.60 -19.88 -2.56
CA TYR A 47 7.52 -20.67 -2.02
C TYR A 47 6.20 -20.27 -2.65
N PRO A 48 5.57 -21.17 -3.44
CA PRO A 48 4.24 -20.91 -3.95
C PRO A 48 3.27 -20.96 -2.77
N VAL A 49 2.53 -19.87 -2.58
CA VAL A 49 1.46 -19.74 -1.61
C VAL A 49 0.21 -19.26 -2.34
N THR A 50 -0.94 -19.74 -1.91
CA THR A 50 -2.23 -19.20 -2.34
C THR A 50 -2.84 -18.44 -1.17
N PHE A 51 -3.24 -17.21 -1.44
CA PHE A 51 -3.92 -16.33 -0.51
C PHE A 51 -5.40 -16.29 -0.88
N ARG A 52 -6.28 -16.38 0.13
CA ARG A 52 -7.73 -16.22 0.00
C ARG A 52 -8.17 -14.97 0.76
N ASN A 53 -9.09 -14.21 0.18
CA ASN A 53 -9.65 -13.02 0.78
C ASN A 53 -10.46 -13.39 2.03
N VAL A 54 -10.26 -12.66 3.13
CA VAL A 54 -10.91 -12.96 4.41
C VAL A 54 -12.42 -12.71 4.37
N LYS A 55 -12.92 -11.87 3.47
CA LYS A 55 -14.37 -11.66 3.32
C LYS A 55 -15.10 -12.93 2.86
N GLU A 56 -14.46 -13.76 2.05
CA GLU A 56 -15.02 -15.01 1.54
C GLU A 56 -15.13 -16.09 2.63
N THR A 57 -14.16 -16.15 3.56
CA THR A 57 -14.17 -17.19 4.60
C THR A 57 -15.38 -17.11 5.53
N TYR A 58 -15.99 -15.93 5.69
CA TYR A 58 -17.20 -15.79 6.50
C TYR A 58 -18.47 -16.30 5.80
N LEU A 59 -18.44 -16.45 4.47
CA LEU A 59 -19.57 -17.00 3.71
C LEU A 59 -19.59 -18.53 3.82
N ASP A 60 -18.42 -19.17 3.74
CA ASP A 60 -18.27 -20.63 3.82
C ASP A 60 -18.74 -21.21 5.19
N GLU A 61 -18.50 -20.51 6.31
CA GLU A 61 -18.86 -21.00 7.65
C GLU A 61 -20.37 -21.00 7.94
N ASN A 62 -21.18 -20.34 7.11
CA ASN A 62 -22.63 -20.20 7.32
C ASN A 62 -23.47 -21.00 6.31
N GLN A 63 -22.85 -21.78 5.42
CA GLN A 63 -23.54 -22.56 4.40
C GLN A 63 -23.95 -23.94 4.93
N ASP A 64 -25.21 -24.33 4.73
CA ASP A 64 -25.80 -25.59 5.18
C ASP A 64 -25.17 -26.77 4.41
N ASP A 65 -24.76 -27.83 5.11
CA ASP A 65 -23.92 -28.95 4.59
C ASP A 65 -24.55 -29.75 3.41
N ASN A 66 -25.77 -29.39 2.97
CA ASN A 66 -26.54 -30.12 1.96
C ASN A 66 -26.57 -29.46 0.57
N GLU A 67 -25.97 -28.29 0.37
CA GLU A 67 -25.85 -27.69 -0.96
C GLU A 67 -24.53 -28.12 -1.63
N GLU A 68 -24.62 -28.73 -2.82
CA GLU A 68 -23.45 -28.99 -3.68
C GLU A 68 -22.75 -27.65 -3.95
N THR A 69 -21.63 -27.42 -3.28
CA THR A 69 -20.87 -26.17 -3.38
C THR A 69 -20.24 -26.07 -4.76
N GLU A 70 -20.55 -25.00 -5.49
CA GLU A 70 -19.87 -24.72 -6.75
C GLU A 70 -18.34 -24.69 -6.54
N PRO A 71 -17.56 -25.21 -7.51
CA PRO A 71 -16.11 -25.24 -7.38
C PRO A 71 -15.56 -23.82 -7.22
N SER A 72 -14.80 -23.59 -6.14
CA SER A 72 -14.19 -22.29 -5.86
C SER A 72 -13.42 -21.75 -7.08
N PRO A 73 -13.55 -20.45 -7.42
CA PRO A 73 -12.84 -19.86 -8.55
C PRO A 73 -11.33 -20.11 -8.50
N LYS A 74 -10.72 -20.34 -9.67
CA LYS A 74 -9.27 -20.55 -9.75
C LYS A 74 -8.53 -19.28 -9.28
N PRO A 75 -7.50 -19.40 -8.42
CA PRO A 75 -6.73 -18.25 -7.96
C PRO A 75 -6.05 -17.49 -9.10
N VAL A 76 -6.02 -16.16 -8.99
CA VAL A 76 -5.28 -15.30 -9.92
C VAL A 76 -3.78 -15.48 -9.74
N GLU A 77 -3.04 -15.56 -10.84
CA GLU A 77 -1.57 -15.60 -10.76
C GLU A 77 -1.01 -14.18 -10.52
N ALA A 78 -0.20 -14.04 -9.47
CA ALA A 78 0.55 -12.84 -9.13
C ALA A 78 2.06 -13.11 -9.16
N LYS A 79 2.84 -12.11 -9.58
CA LYS A 79 4.30 -12.21 -9.71
C LYS A 79 4.97 -11.08 -8.94
N VAL A 80 5.87 -11.43 -8.02
CA VAL A 80 6.79 -10.47 -7.41
C VAL A 80 7.73 -9.95 -8.48
N TYR A 81 7.83 -8.64 -8.63
CA TYR A 81 8.84 -8.01 -9.48
C TYR A 81 9.81 -7.15 -8.69
N ASP A 82 9.48 -6.80 -7.45
CA ASP A 82 10.33 -5.98 -6.59
C ASP A 82 10.12 -6.27 -5.10
N ILE A 83 11.14 -6.08 -4.27
CA ILE A 83 11.11 -6.28 -2.81
C ILE A 83 11.45 -4.96 -2.12
N LEU A 84 10.45 -4.34 -1.50
CA LEU A 84 10.54 -3.00 -0.89
C LEU A 84 11.23 -3.01 0.46
N VAL A 85 10.73 -3.86 1.34
CA VAL A 85 11.19 -3.95 2.71
C VAL A 85 11.21 -5.41 3.11
N TYR A 86 12.32 -5.83 3.68
CA TYR A 86 12.45 -7.15 4.26
C TYR A 86 12.95 -7.04 5.70
N ARG A 87 12.05 -7.26 6.66
CA ARG A 87 12.40 -7.39 8.08
C ARG A 87 12.11 -8.81 8.55
N TYR A 88 12.71 -9.23 9.66
CA TYR A 88 12.49 -10.59 10.18
C TYR A 88 10.98 -10.83 10.44
N ARG A 89 10.37 -11.75 9.66
CA ARG A 89 8.94 -12.16 9.66
C ARG A 89 7.93 -11.19 9.01
N ASN A 90 8.36 -10.00 8.60
CA ASN A 90 7.52 -9.01 7.92
C ASN A 90 8.16 -8.67 6.56
N GLY A 91 7.40 -8.82 5.48
CA GLY A 91 7.86 -8.49 4.14
C GLY A 91 6.92 -7.52 3.46
N CYS A 92 7.47 -6.75 2.54
CA CYS A 92 6.74 -5.87 1.65
C CYS A 92 7.35 -6.01 0.25
N CYS A 93 6.53 -6.36 -0.74
CA CYS A 93 6.98 -6.53 -2.12
C CYS A 93 6.00 -5.90 -3.10
N ARG A 94 6.49 -5.43 -4.24
CA ARG A 94 5.63 -5.05 -5.36
C ARG A 94 5.33 -6.27 -6.20
N ILE A 95 4.07 -6.41 -6.55
CA ILE A 95 3.56 -7.55 -7.29
C ILE A 95 2.75 -7.07 -8.48
N ASN A 96 2.92 -7.76 -9.60
CA ASN A 96 2.02 -7.66 -10.73
C ASN A 96 0.97 -8.74 -10.57
N ILE A 97 -0.28 -8.33 -10.38
CA ILE A 97 -1.42 -9.25 -10.31
C ILE A 97 -2.24 -9.11 -11.58
N LYS A 98 -2.51 -10.23 -12.25
CA LYS A 98 -3.29 -10.21 -13.49
C LYS A 98 -4.71 -9.75 -13.18
N LEU A 99 -5.23 -8.80 -13.94
CA LEU A 99 -6.65 -8.52 -13.91
C LEU A 99 -7.33 -9.65 -14.68
N PHE A 100 -8.32 -10.28 -14.06
CA PHE A 100 -9.31 -10.94 -14.88
C PHE A 100 -9.91 -9.85 -15.76
N PRO A 101 -10.06 -10.04 -17.09
CA PRO A 101 -11.05 -9.22 -17.76
C PRO A 101 -12.34 -9.37 -16.95
N PRO A 102 -13.05 -8.29 -16.58
CA PRO A 102 -14.42 -8.44 -16.13
C PRO A 102 -15.06 -9.34 -17.18
N ALA A 103 -15.74 -10.41 -16.76
CA ALA A 103 -16.41 -11.29 -17.70
C ALA A 103 -17.38 -10.44 -18.51
N THR A 104 -16.94 -9.93 -19.67
CA THR A 104 -17.82 -9.25 -20.59
C THR A 104 -18.76 -10.34 -21.06
N THR A 105 -20.05 -10.07 -20.95
CA THR A 105 -21.14 -11.00 -21.26
C THR A 105 -21.01 -11.64 -22.65
N GLU A 106 -20.20 -11.05 -23.53
CA GLU A 106 -19.86 -11.55 -24.87
C GLU A 106 -18.92 -12.77 -24.89
N THR A 107 -18.04 -12.96 -23.89
CA THR A 107 -17.02 -14.03 -23.95
C THR A 107 -17.61 -15.42 -23.65
N VAL A 108 -18.73 -15.49 -22.90
CA VAL A 108 -19.46 -16.74 -22.67
C VAL A 108 -20.09 -17.24 -23.97
N SER A 109 -20.56 -16.32 -24.82
CA SER A 109 -21.20 -16.65 -26.10
C SER A 109 -20.22 -17.20 -27.14
N GLN A 110 -18.94 -16.80 -27.08
CA GLN A 110 -17.92 -17.25 -28.04
C GLN A 110 -17.23 -18.56 -27.64
N LEU A 111 -17.15 -18.85 -26.34
CA LEU A 111 -16.61 -20.13 -25.84
C LEU A 111 -17.56 -21.32 -26.05
N GLU A 112 -18.88 -21.08 -26.11
CA GLU A 112 -19.87 -22.10 -26.48
C GLU A 112 -19.93 -22.32 -28.00
N ALA A 113 -19.57 -21.33 -28.82
CA ALA A 113 -19.57 -21.46 -30.28
C ALA A 113 -18.31 -22.15 -30.84
N SER A 114 -17.19 -22.17 -30.10
CA SER A 114 -15.91 -22.70 -30.60
C SER A 114 -15.61 -24.16 -30.22
N GLN A 115 -16.55 -24.89 -29.60
CA GLN A 115 -16.38 -26.33 -29.31
C GLN A 115 -16.94 -27.26 -30.40
N ALA A 116 -17.27 -26.73 -31.58
CA ALA A 116 -17.84 -27.52 -32.67
C ALA A 116 -17.19 -27.20 -34.03
N ASP A 117 -15.86 -27.25 -34.14
CA ASP A 117 -15.17 -27.73 -35.35
C ASP A 117 -13.65 -27.66 -35.16
N GLU A 118 -12.96 -28.79 -35.26
CA GLU A 118 -11.91 -29.00 -36.27
C GLU A 118 -11.07 -30.24 -35.95
N THR A 119 -11.08 -31.15 -36.92
CA THR A 119 -10.16 -32.28 -37.03
C THR A 119 -9.24 -32.01 -38.23
N THR A 120 -7.93 -32.19 -38.03
CA THR A 120 -6.86 -32.42 -39.05
C THR A 120 -6.55 -31.33 -40.08
N GLN A 121 -5.29 -30.82 -40.09
CA GLN A 121 -4.19 -31.36 -40.92
C GLN A 121 -2.85 -30.65 -40.63
N ALA A 122 -1.75 -31.40 -40.78
CA ALA A 122 -0.37 -30.98 -40.61
C ALA A 122 0.27 -30.56 -41.96
N ASP A 123 1.21 -29.61 -41.90
CA ASP A 123 2.62 -29.74 -42.33
C ASP A 123 3.24 -28.44 -42.89
N GLU A 124 4.55 -28.41 -42.69
CA GLU A 124 5.61 -27.61 -43.33
C GLU A 124 6.13 -26.33 -42.65
N ALA A 125 7.46 -26.31 -42.63
CA ALA A 125 8.35 -25.49 -41.84
C ALA A 125 8.87 -24.28 -42.63
N SER A 126 9.10 -23.16 -41.93
CA SER A 126 10.06 -22.15 -42.37
C SER A 126 10.79 -21.53 -41.19
N LEU A 127 12.11 -21.67 -41.18
CA LEU A 127 13.06 -20.97 -40.33
C LEU A 127 13.04 -19.47 -40.67
N ALA A 128 12.60 -18.64 -39.72
CA ALA A 128 12.87 -17.21 -39.74
C ALA A 128 12.95 -16.66 -38.30
N ASP A 129 14.16 -16.18 -37.96
CA ASP A 129 14.45 -15.02 -37.12
C ASP A 129 13.80 -14.92 -35.71
N GLU A 130 14.38 -15.64 -34.74
CA GLU A 130 14.03 -15.60 -33.31
C GLU A 130 14.67 -14.39 -32.58
N SER A 131 14.29 -13.15 -32.91
CA SER A 131 14.73 -12.00 -32.11
C SER A 131 13.70 -10.88 -31.92
N ASN A 132 12.40 -11.15 -32.06
CA ASN A 132 11.39 -10.11 -31.76
C ASN A 132 9.96 -10.60 -31.46
N ILE A 133 9.79 -11.70 -30.71
CA ILE A 133 8.48 -12.25 -30.35
C ILE A 133 8.37 -12.40 -28.82
N ASN A 134 7.51 -11.56 -28.20
CA ASN A 134 6.67 -11.81 -27.00
C ASN A 134 6.66 -10.70 -25.93
N ASP A 135 6.25 -9.47 -26.28
CA ASP A 135 5.82 -8.47 -25.27
C ASP A 135 4.35 -8.01 -25.43
N SER A 136 3.57 -8.60 -26.35
CA SER A 136 2.22 -8.11 -26.69
C SER A 136 1.04 -8.97 -26.22
N LYS A 137 1.25 -9.97 -25.36
CA LYS A 137 0.19 -10.88 -24.87
C LYS A 137 0.01 -10.92 -23.35
N THR A 138 0.55 -9.95 -22.62
CA THR A 138 0.19 -9.77 -21.21
C THR A 138 -1.12 -8.98 -21.16
N GLY A 139 -2.21 -9.66 -20.77
CA GLY A 139 -3.47 -8.99 -20.47
C GLY A 139 -3.27 -7.91 -19.39
N PRO A 140 -4.29 -7.06 -19.16
CA PRO A 140 -4.20 -5.98 -18.18
C PRO A 140 -3.79 -6.53 -16.80
N SER A 141 -2.87 -5.85 -16.13
CA SER A 141 -2.37 -6.22 -14.80
C SER A 141 -2.36 -4.99 -13.90
N ALA A 142 -2.69 -5.18 -12.62
CA ALA A 142 -2.53 -4.15 -11.61
C ALA A 142 -1.16 -4.30 -10.94
N GLN A 143 -0.51 -3.16 -10.72
CA GLN A 143 0.65 -3.03 -9.85
C GLN A 143 0.17 -2.73 -8.45
N VAL A 144 0.44 -3.62 -7.51
CA VAL A 144 0.05 -3.48 -6.11
C VAL A 144 1.20 -3.84 -5.19
N VAL A 145 1.15 -3.32 -3.98
CA VAL A 145 2.06 -3.65 -2.88
C VAL A 145 1.43 -4.74 -2.04
N CYS A 146 2.15 -5.86 -1.89
CA CYS A 146 1.80 -6.94 -0.98
C CYS A 146 2.63 -6.80 0.30
N LYS A 147 1.98 -6.33 1.37
CA LYS A 147 2.54 -6.32 2.72
C LYS A 147 2.09 -7.58 3.43
N TYR A 148 3.04 -8.40 3.85
CA TYR A 148 2.75 -9.73 4.38
C TYR A 148 3.54 -10.04 5.65
N ILE A 149 2.93 -10.83 6.53
CA ILE A 149 3.52 -11.32 7.78
C ILE A 149 3.44 -12.83 7.80
N VAL A 150 4.55 -13.45 8.20
CA VAL A 150 4.66 -14.90 8.30
C VAL A 150 5.22 -15.26 9.65
N SER A 151 4.36 -15.82 10.49
CA SER A 151 4.67 -15.96 11.90
C SER A 151 3.82 -17.03 12.57
N VAL A 152 4.35 -17.58 13.64
CA VAL A 152 3.61 -18.38 14.63
C VAL A 152 3.03 -17.50 15.74
N ARG A 153 3.46 -16.24 15.82
CA ARG A 153 3.07 -15.27 16.85
C ARG A 153 1.81 -14.51 16.41
N ASN A 154 0.73 -14.65 17.19
CA ASN A 154 -0.53 -13.98 16.88
C ASN A 154 -0.43 -12.45 16.98
N ASP A 155 0.37 -11.89 17.88
CA ASP A 155 0.51 -10.44 18.04
C ASP A 155 1.04 -9.73 16.77
N LEU A 156 1.90 -10.42 16.00
CA LEU A 156 2.36 -9.90 14.71
C LEU A 156 1.28 -10.02 13.63
N LEU A 157 0.44 -11.05 13.66
CA LEU A 157 -0.65 -11.21 12.69
C LEU A 157 -1.76 -10.19 12.96
N GLU A 158 -2.03 -9.95 14.24
CA GLU A 158 -2.99 -8.96 14.74
C GLU A 158 -2.61 -7.53 14.35
N SER A 159 -1.32 -7.20 14.20
CA SER A 159 -0.91 -5.86 13.78
C SER A 159 -1.33 -5.54 12.34
N LEU A 160 -1.25 -6.51 11.43
CA LEU A 160 -1.70 -6.34 10.05
C LEU A 160 -3.23 -6.37 9.93
N GLU A 161 -3.88 -7.18 10.75
CA GLU A 161 -5.34 -7.12 10.87
C GLU A 161 -5.80 -5.76 11.40
N HIS A 162 -5.14 -5.23 12.42
CA HIS A 162 -5.42 -3.91 12.98
C HIS A 162 -5.27 -2.80 11.93
N GLU A 163 -4.18 -2.83 11.15
CA GLU A 163 -3.99 -1.93 10.01
C GLU A 163 -5.14 -2.04 8.99
N SER A 164 -5.53 -3.26 8.60
CA SER A 164 -6.61 -3.47 7.63
C SER A 164 -7.95 -2.88 8.08
N LYS A 165 -8.26 -2.93 9.39
CA LYS A 165 -9.49 -2.36 9.95
C LYS A 165 -9.55 -0.83 9.81
N PHE A 166 -8.40 -0.15 9.84
CA PHE A 166 -8.37 1.29 9.55
C PHE A 166 -8.70 1.57 8.09
N TYR A 167 -8.10 0.83 7.15
CA TYR A 167 -8.39 0.94 5.72
C TYR A 167 -9.86 0.69 5.40
N GLU A 168 -10.45 -0.38 5.94
CA GLU A 168 -11.87 -0.73 5.75
C GLU A 168 -12.83 0.30 6.39
N GLY A 169 -12.38 1.00 7.44
CA GLY A 169 -13.18 1.92 8.24
C GLY A 169 -12.79 3.38 8.04
N GLN A 170 -12.06 3.93 9.02
CA GLN A 170 -11.82 5.38 9.15
C GLN A 170 -11.01 5.98 7.99
N LEU A 171 -10.15 5.20 7.32
CA LEU A 171 -9.36 5.65 6.18
C LEU A 171 -10.10 5.54 4.84
N LYS A 172 -11.28 4.92 4.79
CA LYS A 172 -11.96 4.60 3.52
C LYS A 172 -12.15 5.82 2.61
N ALA A 173 -12.53 6.96 3.17
CA ALA A 173 -12.73 8.21 2.42
C ALA A 173 -11.42 8.91 1.99
N LEU A 174 -10.29 8.46 2.52
CA LEU A 174 -8.95 9.03 2.31
C LEU A 174 -8.11 8.20 1.33
N GLN A 175 -8.63 7.05 0.89
CA GLN A 175 -7.95 6.16 -0.04
C GLN A 175 -7.77 6.81 -1.43
N GLY A 176 -6.65 6.52 -2.08
CA GLY A 176 -6.29 7.05 -3.39
C GLY A 176 -5.93 8.54 -3.40
N THR A 177 -5.90 9.21 -2.23
CA THR A 177 -5.60 10.65 -2.13
C THR A 177 -4.68 10.99 -0.96
N VAL A 178 -4.92 10.43 0.21
CA VAL A 178 -4.10 10.67 1.41
C VAL A 178 -3.35 9.40 1.80
N VAL A 179 -4.02 8.26 1.68
CA VAL A 179 -3.44 6.92 1.89
C VAL A 179 -3.65 6.06 0.63
N PRO A 180 -2.90 4.96 0.44
CA PRO A 180 -3.09 4.06 -0.69
C PRO A 180 -4.53 3.50 -0.78
N ASN A 181 -4.98 3.17 -1.99
CA ASN A 181 -6.16 2.30 -2.12
C ASN A 181 -5.90 0.93 -1.47
N PHE A 182 -6.90 0.41 -0.76
CA PHE A 182 -6.86 -0.88 -0.10
C PHE A 182 -7.65 -1.90 -0.91
N HIS A 183 -6.97 -2.95 -1.36
CA HIS A 183 -7.54 -4.00 -2.20
C HIS A 183 -7.99 -5.24 -1.43
N GLY A 184 -7.78 -5.26 -0.10
CA GLY A 184 -8.28 -6.32 0.77
C GLY A 184 -7.22 -6.95 1.66
N ARG A 185 -7.71 -7.77 2.60
CA ARG A 185 -6.91 -8.60 3.50
C ARG A 185 -7.07 -10.06 3.13
N TYR A 186 -5.96 -10.79 3.18
CA TYR A 186 -5.88 -12.17 2.76
C TYR A 186 -5.13 -13.04 3.76
N ILE A 187 -5.49 -14.32 3.79
CA ILE A 187 -4.85 -15.36 4.61
C ILE A 187 -4.40 -16.52 3.74
N LEU A 188 -3.45 -17.32 4.24
CA LEU A 188 -3.04 -18.56 3.58
C LEU A 188 -4.23 -19.48 3.35
N GLU A 189 -4.40 -19.96 2.12
CA GLU A 189 -5.29 -21.07 1.84
C GLU A 189 -4.62 -22.40 2.25
N GLY A 190 -5.23 -23.10 3.20
CA GLY A 190 -4.71 -24.35 3.75
C GLY A 190 -3.58 -24.17 4.76
N THR A 191 -2.74 -25.20 4.92
CA THR A 191 -1.62 -25.19 5.89
C THR A 191 -0.28 -25.16 5.19
N TRP A 192 0.70 -24.46 5.78
CA TRP A 192 2.06 -24.47 5.27
C TRP A 192 2.73 -25.84 5.46
N LYS A 193 3.23 -26.44 4.37
CA LYS A 193 3.73 -27.82 4.36
C LYS A 193 4.92 -28.06 5.29
N ASP A 194 5.84 -27.09 5.38
CA ASP A 194 7.05 -27.24 6.19
C ASP A 194 6.78 -27.01 7.70
N ASN A 195 5.70 -26.29 8.05
CA ASN A 195 5.33 -26.02 9.42
C ASN A 195 3.86 -25.58 9.52
N ARG A 196 3.00 -26.41 10.10
CA ARG A 196 1.56 -26.16 10.22
C ARG A 196 1.19 -25.03 11.18
N ASP A 197 2.10 -24.65 12.08
CA ASP A 197 1.87 -23.58 13.05
C ASP A 197 2.15 -22.19 12.43
N ILE A 198 2.86 -22.13 11.30
CA ILE A 198 3.12 -20.88 10.60
C ILE A 198 1.86 -20.43 9.87
N LYS A 199 1.44 -19.21 10.17
CA LYS A 199 0.36 -18.52 9.47
C LYS A 199 0.94 -17.45 8.55
N PHE A 200 0.24 -17.22 7.44
CA PHE A 200 0.53 -16.11 6.53
C PHE A 200 -0.70 -15.21 6.49
N VAL A 201 -0.48 -13.92 6.65
CA VAL A 201 -1.47 -12.87 6.45
C VAL A 201 -0.86 -11.84 5.51
N CYS A 202 -1.65 -11.27 4.61
CA CYS A 202 -1.22 -10.13 3.83
C CYS A 202 -2.35 -9.14 3.60
N ILE A 203 -1.98 -7.91 3.27
CA ILE A 203 -2.86 -6.91 2.70
C ILE A 203 -2.31 -6.48 1.34
N LEU A 204 -3.21 -6.12 0.44
CA LEU A 204 -2.87 -5.55 -0.86
C LEU A 204 -3.20 -4.06 -0.86
N LEU A 205 -2.22 -3.24 -1.23
CA LEU A 205 -2.31 -1.79 -1.30
C LEU A 205 -1.94 -1.30 -2.70
N GLU A 206 -2.44 -0.13 -3.10
CA GLU A 206 -1.97 0.58 -4.28
C GLU A 206 -0.44 0.78 -4.23
N ASP A 207 0.23 0.62 -5.38
CA ASP A 207 1.64 0.99 -5.52
C ASP A 207 1.79 2.50 -5.74
N CYS A 208 2.02 3.19 -4.63
CA CYS A 208 2.20 4.63 -4.55
C CYS A 208 3.68 5.07 -4.62
N GLY A 209 4.55 4.25 -5.21
CA GLY A 209 5.93 4.61 -5.52
C GLY A 209 6.89 4.37 -4.36
N GLU A 210 7.92 5.21 -4.25
CA GLU A 210 9.06 5.00 -3.35
C GLU A 210 8.92 5.80 -2.06
N GLY A 211 9.47 5.26 -0.97
CA GLY A 211 9.65 6.02 0.27
C GLY A 211 10.53 7.25 0.07
N ILE A 212 10.39 8.27 0.92
CA ILE A 212 11.32 9.39 0.93
C ILE A 212 12.74 8.87 1.21
N ALA A 213 13.69 9.23 0.35
CA ALA A 213 15.07 8.76 0.41
C ALA A 213 15.78 9.11 1.73
N ASP A 214 16.89 8.43 2.03
CA ASP A 214 17.62 8.50 3.31
C ASP A 214 18.07 9.91 3.73
N GLU A 215 18.22 10.84 2.79
CA GLU A 215 18.51 12.26 3.09
C GLU A 215 17.31 12.99 3.73
N GLY A 216 16.16 12.32 3.80
CA GLY A 216 15.01 12.60 4.63
C GLY A 216 14.16 13.78 4.17
N PHE A 217 13.30 14.27 5.06
CA PHE A 217 12.43 15.40 4.76
C PHE A 217 13.19 16.70 4.43
N PHE A 218 14.48 16.80 4.77
CA PHE A 218 15.32 18.00 4.55
C PHE A 218 15.55 18.36 3.07
N ASN A 219 15.36 17.39 2.18
CA ASN A 219 15.53 17.57 0.75
C ASN A 219 14.25 17.94 0.01
N LEU A 220 13.11 17.77 0.67
CA LEU A 220 11.85 18.22 0.10
C LEU A 220 11.80 19.75 0.10
N ASN A 221 11.23 20.31 -0.96
CA ASN A 221 10.93 21.75 -0.98
C ASN A 221 9.85 22.05 0.08
N ILE A 222 9.57 23.32 0.32
CA ILE A 222 8.61 23.69 1.37
C ILE A 222 7.18 23.31 0.98
N GLU A 223 6.84 23.36 -0.30
CA GLU A 223 5.51 23.04 -0.82
C GLU A 223 5.15 21.56 -0.61
N ASP A 224 6.11 20.66 -0.85
CA ASP A 224 5.97 19.22 -0.63
C ASP A 224 5.78 18.90 0.86
N ARG A 225 6.57 19.55 1.73
CA ARG A 225 6.46 19.37 3.19
C ARG A 225 5.11 19.85 3.71
N ILE A 226 4.61 20.98 3.20
CA ILE A 226 3.26 21.47 3.50
C ILE A 226 2.21 20.47 2.99
N THR A 227 2.39 19.90 1.80
CA THR A 227 1.47 18.93 1.22
C THR A 227 1.38 17.66 2.07
N ILE A 228 2.51 17.10 2.49
CA ILE A 228 2.57 15.96 3.40
C ILE A 228 1.88 16.30 4.74
N PHE A 229 2.16 17.49 5.29
CA PHE A 229 1.54 17.91 6.55
C PHE A 229 0.02 18.01 6.45
N LYS A 230 -0.52 18.56 5.36
CA LYS A 230 -1.97 18.63 5.13
C LYS A 230 -2.61 17.24 5.09
N LYS A 231 -1.95 16.27 4.46
CA LYS A 231 -2.39 14.85 4.45
C LYS A 231 -2.45 14.26 5.87
N LEU A 232 -1.49 14.60 6.74
CA LEU A 232 -1.56 14.23 8.17
C LEU A 232 -2.74 14.90 8.89
N VAL A 233 -3.02 16.17 8.61
CA VAL A 233 -4.20 16.87 9.16
C VAL A 233 -5.50 16.15 8.76
N GLU A 234 -5.62 15.68 7.52
CA GLU A 234 -6.78 14.90 7.05
C GLU A 234 -6.93 13.56 7.80
N ILE A 235 -5.83 12.83 8.03
CA ILE A 235 -5.83 11.61 8.84
C ILE A 235 -6.31 11.89 10.28
N HIS A 236 -5.83 12.98 10.87
CA HIS A 236 -6.26 13.42 12.20
C HIS A 236 -7.73 13.84 12.23
N ALA A 237 -8.23 14.49 11.17
CA ALA A 237 -9.63 14.86 11.02
C ALA A 237 -10.54 13.62 10.88
N ALA A 238 -10.04 12.54 10.27
CA ALA A 238 -10.70 11.22 10.26
C ALA A 238 -10.64 10.49 11.62
N GLY A 239 -10.09 11.12 12.65
CA GLY A 239 -10.02 10.61 14.01
C GLY A 239 -8.96 9.52 14.19
N ILE A 240 -7.84 9.62 13.47
CA ILE A 240 -6.73 8.68 13.52
C ILE A 240 -5.45 9.40 13.95
N ARG A 241 -4.67 8.73 14.78
CA ARG A 241 -3.31 9.12 15.17
C ARG A 241 -2.34 8.09 14.60
N GLN A 242 -1.27 8.55 13.93
CA GLN A 242 -0.21 7.69 13.41
C GLN A 242 0.91 7.62 14.45
N ALA A 243 1.11 6.47 15.08
CA ALA A 243 2.07 6.37 16.19
C ALA A 243 3.53 6.62 15.80
N ARG A 244 3.88 6.51 14.50
CA ARG A 244 5.24 6.72 13.97
C ARG A 244 5.17 7.50 12.66
N PHE A 245 5.55 8.77 12.72
CA PHE A 245 5.76 9.59 11.53
C PHE A 245 7.26 9.71 11.26
N GLU A 246 7.70 9.10 10.16
CA GLU A 246 9.09 9.04 9.70
C GLU A 246 9.10 8.98 8.17
N GLU A 247 10.27 9.20 7.56
CA GLU A 247 10.41 9.36 6.11
C GLU A 247 10.01 8.11 5.33
N SER A 248 10.27 6.92 5.86
CA SER A 248 9.85 5.65 5.25
C SER A 248 8.34 5.44 5.24
N ASN A 249 7.58 6.22 6.01
CA ASN A 249 6.13 6.11 6.11
C ASN A 249 5.42 7.12 5.20
N VAL A 250 6.18 7.81 4.35
CA VAL A 250 5.69 8.67 3.28
C VAL A 250 6.24 8.14 1.96
N VAL A 251 5.35 7.79 1.04
CA VAL A 251 5.72 7.33 -0.31
C VAL A 251 5.29 8.37 -1.35
N VAL A 252 6.00 8.42 -2.48
CA VAL A 252 5.75 9.37 -3.56
C VAL A 252 5.78 8.70 -4.94
N LYS A 253 4.79 9.00 -5.76
CA LYS A 253 4.70 8.62 -7.17
C LYS A 253 4.16 9.78 -7.97
N ASP A 254 4.86 10.13 -9.06
CA ASP A 254 4.46 11.21 -9.97
C ASP A 254 4.19 12.56 -9.25
N GLY A 255 4.92 12.82 -8.15
CA GLY A 255 4.79 14.03 -7.33
C GLY A 255 3.63 14.02 -6.32
N ASP A 256 2.85 12.94 -6.23
CA ASP A 256 1.77 12.79 -5.25
C ASP A 256 2.20 11.89 -4.08
N TYR A 257 1.99 12.39 -2.86
CA TYR A 257 2.43 11.76 -1.62
C TYR A 257 1.32 10.91 -0.99
N ARG A 258 1.67 9.79 -0.39
CA ARG A 258 0.76 8.96 0.41
C ARG A 258 1.38 8.62 1.74
N ILE A 259 0.57 8.60 2.79
CA ILE A 259 0.98 8.16 4.13
C ILE A 259 0.68 6.67 4.24
N VAL A 260 1.64 5.89 4.73
CA VAL A 260 1.56 4.42 4.87
C VAL A 260 1.91 3.99 6.31
N GLU A 261 1.86 2.67 6.57
CA GLU A 261 2.21 2.06 7.87
C GLU A 261 1.26 2.46 9.03
N PHE A 262 0.06 1.88 9.05
CA PHE A 262 -0.97 2.09 10.09
C PHE A 262 -1.09 0.93 11.09
N ASP A 263 -0.10 0.04 11.15
CA ASP A 263 -0.05 -1.11 12.08
C ASP A 263 -0.04 -0.71 13.57
N HIS A 264 0.39 0.52 13.86
CA HIS A 264 0.36 1.12 15.19
C HIS A 264 -0.61 2.30 15.31
N ALA A 265 -1.50 2.49 14.33
CA ALA A 265 -2.47 3.57 14.37
C ALA A 265 -3.46 3.39 15.52
N SER A 266 -4.03 4.49 16.00
CA SER A 266 -5.04 4.48 17.06
C SER A 266 -6.09 5.54 16.83
N ARG A 267 -7.26 5.36 17.45
CA ARG A 267 -8.32 6.38 17.42
C ARG A 267 -7.86 7.65 18.13
N HIS A 268 -8.20 8.80 17.58
CA HIS A 268 -7.77 10.11 18.03
C HIS A 268 -8.93 11.11 18.00
N ASN A 269 -9.03 11.97 19.02
CA ASN A 269 -9.96 13.09 19.03
C ASN A 269 -9.14 14.36 18.82
N CYS A 270 -8.87 14.69 17.56
CA CYS A 270 -7.98 15.80 17.24
C CYS A 270 -8.58 17.14 17.67
N LYS A 271 -7.74 18.00 18.27
CA LYS A 271 -8.07 19.38 18.65
C LYS A 271 -7.24 20.40 17.85
N TRP A 272 -6.81 20.00 16.65
CA TRP A 272 -6.07 20.87 15.74
C TRP A 272 -6.81 22.19 15.51
N LYS A 273 -6.09 23.31 15.65
CA LYS A 273 -6.64 24.67 15.56
C LYS A 273 -6.55 25.32 14.18
N ASP A 274 -5.96 24.64 13.20
CA ASP A 274 -5.74 25.15 11.85
C ASP A 274 -4.94 26.47 11.80
N THR A 275 -3.81 26.46 12.51
CA THR A 275 -2.90 27.61 12.67
C THR A 275 -1.55 27.42 11.94
N MET A 276 -1.47 26.47 11.00
CA MET A 276 -0.21 26.13 10.30
C MET A 276 0.46 27.37 9.72
N GLU A 277 -0.26 28.16 8.93
CA GLU A 277 0.27 29.33 8.22
C GLU A 277 0.77 30.43 9.15
N GLN A 278 0.23 30.51 10.37
CA GLN A 278 0.61 31.51 11.37
C GLN A 278 1.99 31.19 11.97
N HIS A 279 2.35 29.91 12.02
CA HIS A 279 3.54 29.42 12.71
C HIS A 279 4.67 28.96 11.78
N LEU A 280 4.52 29.12 10.46
CA LEU A 280 5.57 28.76 9.50
C LEU A 280 6.88 29.51 9.78
N GLY A 281 7.95 28.75 10.04
CA GLY A 281 9.29 29.25 10.33
C GLY A 281 9.46 29.78 11.76
N GLU A 282 8.46 29.62 12.62
CA GLU A 282 8.52 30.08 14.00
C GLU A 282 9.26 29.09 14.92
N SER A 283 9.73 29.61 16.04
CA SER A 283 10.29 28.82 17.14
C SER A 283 9.31 28.88 18.30
N LEU A 284 8.65 27.77 18.60
CA LEU A 284 7.56 27.68 19.56
C LEU A 284 8.02 27.02 20.86
N LYS A 285 7.48 27.49 21.99
CA LYS A 285 7.68 26.89 23.32
C LYS A 285 6.46 26.07 23.75
N ASP A 286 5.27 26.61 23.51
CA ASP A 286 4.01 25.97 23.88
C ASP A 286 3.23 25.53 22.63
N ILE A 287 3.50 24.29 22.20
CA ILE A 287 2.82 23.69 21.04
C ILE A 287 1.37 23.30 21.32
N GLY A 288 1.02 23.09 22.60
CA GLY A 288 -0.35 22.75 23.00
C GLY A 288 -1.27 23.95 22.82
N GLU A 289 -0.83 25.12 23.27
CA GLU A 289 -1.56 26.38 23.07
C GLU A 289 -1.61 26.76 21.59
N ALA A 290 -0.49 26.68 20.86
CA ALA A 290 -0.42 27.08 19.46
C ALA A 290 -1.33 26.24 18.54
N PHE A 291 -1.30 24.92 18.69
CA PHE A 291 -1.89 24.00 17.71
C PHE A 291 -3.07 23.18 18.22
N GLY A 292 -3.18 22.96 19.53
CA GLY A 292 -4.19 22.08 20.13
C GLY A 292 -3.97 20.57 19.91
N CYS A 293 -3.11 20.16 18.96
CA CYS A 293 -2.70 18.77 18.78
C CYS A 293 -1.17 18.64 18.84
N GLN A 294 -0.67 18.03 19.91
CA GLN A 294 0.78 17.86 20.12
C GLN A 294 1.44 17.01 19.03
N GLU A 295 0.76 15.97 18.55
CA GLU A 295 1.31 15.06 17.54
C GLU A 295 1.49 15.74 16.19
N LEU A 296 0.48 16.46 15.70
CA LEU A 296 0.63 17.28 14.48
C LEU A 296 1.70 18.36 14.67
N ALA A 297 1.78 18.99 15.84
CA ALA A 297 2.85 19.94 16.12
C ALA A 297 4.24 19.30 16.00
N LEU A 298 4.42 18.06 16.47
CA LEU A 298 5.66 17.32 16.31
C LEU A 298 5.88 16.89 14.85
N CYS A 299 4.85 16.46 14.11
CA CYS A 299 5.00 16.11 12.70
C CYS A 299 5.43 17.31 11.84
N GLY A 300 4.86 18.50 12.08
CA GLY A 300 5.29 19.71 11.37
C GLY A 300 6.69 20.17 11.78
N HIS A 301 7.13 19.84 12.99
CA HIS A 301 8.53 20.00 13.39
C HIS A 301 9.46 19.02 12.67
N GLU A 302 9.08 17.75 12.59
CA GLU A 302 9.81 16.73 11.81
C GLU A 302 9.87 17.08 10.33
N LEU A 303 8.89 17.81 9.80
CA LEU A 303 8.88 18.37 8.43
C LEU A 303 9.59 19.74 8.32
N GLY A 304 10.11 20.30 9.41
CA GLY A 304 10.80 21.59 9.37
C GLY A 304 9.92 22.76 8.99
N LEU A 305 8.62 22.68 9.27
CA LEU A 305 7.67 23.76 9.08
C LEU A 305 7.78 24.80 10.20
N TRP A 306 8.14 24.35 11.40
CA TRP A 306 8.48 25.18 12.57
C TRP A 306 9.48 24.45 13.47
N ASN A 307 9.99 25.15 14.48
CA ASN A 307 10.91 24.60 15.46
C ASN A 307 10.28 24.54 16.85
N VAL A 308 10.34 23.39 17.51
CA VAL A 308 9.84 23.23 18.89
C VAL A 308 11.02 23.33 19.86
N THR A 309 11.07 24.42 20.60
CA THR A 309 12.13 24.67 21.58
C THR A 309 11.95 23.83 22.84
N GLY A 310 13.06 23.33 23.41
CA GLY A 310 13.04 22.52 24.63
C GLY A 310 12.77 21.03 24.43
N HIS A 311 12.35 20.63 23.23
CA HIS A 311 12.39 19.23 22.82
C HIS A 311 13.80 18.90 22.33
N ASN A 312 14.47 17.98 23.03
CA ASN A 312 15.82 17.51 22.68
C ASN A 312 15.69 16.44 21.60
N LEU A 313 15.22 16.84 20.42
CA LEU A 313 15.24 16.00 19.24
C LEU A 313 16.61 16.19 18.60
N ASP A 314 17.37 15.11 18.45
CA ASP A 314 18.74 15.12 17.92
C ASP A 314 18.83 15.66 16.47
N ARG A 315 17.69 15.88 15.80
CA ARG A 315 17.57 16.48 14.47
C ARG A 315 17.29 17.98 14.54
N ARG A 316 18.35 18.81 14.47
CA ARG A 316 18.18 20.25 14.22
C ARG A 316 18.06 20.53 12.74
N TRP A 317 16.95 21.16 12.34
CA TRP A 317 16.79 21.71 11.01
C TRP A 317 17.83 22.81 10.72
N PRO A 318 18.56 22.74 9.59
CA PRO A 318 19.40 23.85 9.16
C PRO A 318 18.55 25.11 9.00
N THR A 319 18.96 26.22 9.59
CA THR A 319 18.20 27.49 9.51
C THR A 319 18.00 27.95 8.08
N SER A 320 18.91 27.59 7.16
CA SER A 320 18.80 27.86 5.73
C SER A 320 17.69 27.09 5.01
N LYS A 321 17.13 26.04 5.65
CA LYS A 321 16.08 25.16 5.09
C LYS A 321 14.70 25.43 5.68
N LEU A 322 14.62 26.29 6.71
CA LEU A 322 13.35 26.74 7.26
C LEU A 322 12.73 27.80 6.34
N PRO A 323 11.39 27.84 6.24
CA PRO A 323 10.73 28.92 5.52
C PRO A 323 11.09 30.27 6.15
N ALA A 324 11.29 31.30 5.31
CA ALA A 324 11.53 32.65 5.78
C ALA A 324 10.34 33.10 6.65
N ARG A 325 10.64 33.72 7.80
CA ARG A 325 9.59 34.33 8.62
C ARG A 325 8.79 35.30 7.76
N ARG A 326 7.48 35.10 7.70
CA ARG A 326 6.59 36.13 7.19
C ARG A 326 6.74 37.32 8.13
N ALA A 327 7.20 38.46 7.59
CA ALA A 327 7.08 39.70 8.31
C ALA A 327 5.58 39.94 8.50
N HIS A 328 5.09 39.79 9.74
CA HIS A 328 3.75 40.24 10.04
C HIS A 328 3.71 41.73 9.71
N ALA A 329 2.95 42.08 8.68
CA ALA A 329 2.55 43.46 8.46
C ALA A 329 1.75 43.85 9.70
N SER A 330 2.39 44.58 10.60
CA SER A 330 1.72 45.20 11.73
C SER A 330 0.83 46.29 11.17
N ASP A 331 -0.46 45.98 11.02
CA ASP A 331 -1.54 46.93 10.78
C ASP A 331 -1.86 47.74 12.05
#